data_AF-A0A2S2QW55-F1
#
_entry.id   AF-A0A2S2QW55-F1
#
_cell.length_a   1.000
_cell.length_b   1.000
_cell.length_c   1.000
_cell.angle_alpha   90.00
_cell.angle_beta   90.00
_cell.angle_gamma   90.00
#
_symmetry.space_group_name_H-M   'P 1'
#
loop_
_entity.id
_entity.type
_entity.pdbx_description
1 polymer ?
#
loop_
_entity_poly.entity_id
_entity_poly.type
_entity_poly.pdbx_seq_one_letter_code
_entity_poly.pdbx_strand_id
1 'polypeptide(L)'
;MLLFAFIAGPTSFEYLRTVNDQVFNTYQDACCELQLLEADNHWDLTLGDAALTSTPNNIRQLFAIILTTCFPTQSSTLWEKYKNYMTEDILHRIRRTNQCPNLDFTPEMYNEALVLIEDLCILISNLPLSHYGMSSPDRPAADLVNTDLQR
;
A
#
# COMPACT_ATOMS: atom_id res chain seq x y z
N MET A 1 -32.81 -28.78 -29.27
CA MET A 1 -32.34 -27.43 -29.66
C MET A 1 -31.18 -27.07 -28.74
N LEU A 2 -29.95 -27.10 -29.26
CA LEU A 2 -28.76 -26.56 -28.60
C LEU A 2 -28.23 -25.49 -29.55
N LEU A 3 -28.38 -24.21 -29.20
CA LEU A 3 -27.79 -23.11 -29.97
C LEU A 3 -26.49 -22.72 -29.27
N PHE A 4 -25.38 -23.13 -29.89
CA PHE A 4 -24.03 -22.71 -29.52
C PHE A 4 -23.90 -21.24 -29.92
N ALA A 5 -24.12 -20.32 -28.99
CA ALA A 5 -23.86 -18.90 -29.21
C ALA A 5 -22.34 -18.70 -29.17
N PHE A 6 -21.71 -18.79 -30.35
CA PHE A 6 -20.36 -18.33 -30.57
C PHE A 6 -20.39 -16.80 -30.44
N ILE A 7 -20.08 -16.29 -29.25
CA ILE A 7 -19.94 -14.86 -29.02
C ILE A 7 -18.72 -14.42 -29.84
N ALA A 8 -18.96 -13.59 -30.85
CA ALA A 8 -17.91 -12.98 -31.66
C ALA A 8 -17.00 -12.16 -30.74
N GLY A 9 -15.72 -12.54 -30.66
CA GLY A 9 -14.72 -11.80 -29.89
C GLY A 9 -14.55 -10.37 -30.41
N PRO A 10 -14.17 -9.40 -29.56
CA PRO A 10 -13.99 -8.02 -29.98
C PRO A 10 -12.93 -7.92 -31.09
N THR A 11 -13.36 -7.43 -32.25
CA THR A 11 -12.62 -7.37 -33.51
C THR A 11 -11.81 -6.07 -33.64
N SER A 12 -10.65 -5.97 -32.97
CA SER A 12 -9.56 -5.07 -33.38
C SER A 12 -8.27 -5.37 -32.58
N PHE A 13 -7.15 -5.48 -33.29
CA PHE A 13 -5.79 -5.57 -32.70
C PHE A 13 -5.44 -4.36 -31.82
N GLU A 14 -6.11 -3.22 -32.03
CA GLU A 14 -5.97 -2.03 -31.20
C GLU A 14 -6.72 -2.17 -29.87
N TYR A 15 -7.84 -2.90 -29.80
CA TYR A 15 -8.60 -3.10 -28.56
C TYR A 15 -7.78 -3.87 -27.52
N LEU A 16 -6.96 -4.85 -27.96
CA LEU A 16 -6.03 -5.57 -27.09
C LEU A 16 -4.84 -4.71 -26.60
N ARG A 17 -4.57 -3.58 -27.27
CA ARG A 17 -3.53 -2.60 -26.89
C ARG A 17 -4.11 -1.38 -26.20
N THR A 18 -5.43 -1.32 -26.02
CA THR A 18 -6.10 -0.20 -25.39
C THR A 18 -6.37 -0.55 -23.95
N VAL A 19 -5.70 0.13 -23.04
CA VAL A 19 -5.92 0.03 -21.60
C VAL A 19 -6.32 1.41 -21.12
N ASN A 20 -7.49 1.54 -20.48
CA ASN A 20 -8.07 2.84 -20.05
C ASN A 20 -8.09 3.92 -21.15
N ASP A 21 -8.63 3.58 -22.33
CA ASP A 21 -8.73 4.48 -23.50
C ASP A 21 -7.38 4.98 -24.06
N GLN A 22 -6.24 4.41 -23.62
CA GLN A 22 -4.91 4.71 -24.14
C GLN A 22 -4.36 3.54 -24.95
N VAL A 23 -3.97 3.82 -26.21
CA VAL A 23 -3.38 2.82 -27.11
C VAL A 23 -1.87 2.74 -26.88
N PHE A 24 -1.41 1.62 -26.34
CA PHE A 24 0.02 1.36 -26.08
C PHE A 24 0.73 0.88 -27.33
N ASN A 25 2.01 1.19 -27.52
CA ASN A 25 2.77 0.87 -28.74
C ASN A 25 3.05 -0.63 -28.91
N THR A 26 3.18 -1.37 -27.81
CA THR A 26 3.42 -2.81 -27.83
C THR A 26 2.40 -3.56 -26.97
N TYR A 27 2.21 -4.84 -27.28
CA TYR A 27 1.39 -5.75 -26.47
C TYR A 27 1.95 -5.96 -25.07
N GLN A 28 3.28 -5.94 -24.95
CA GLN A 28 3.94 -6.09 -23.65
C GLN A 28 3.63 -4.88 -22.77
N ASP A 29 3.65 -3.67 -23.33
CA ASP A 29 3.28 -2.47 -22.59
C ASP A 29 1.80 -2.48 -22.17
N ALA A 30 0.90 -2.91 -23.05
CA ALA A 30 -0.52 -3.03 -22.71
C ALA A 30 -0.77 -4.09 -21.62
N CYS A 31 -0.13 -5.26 -21.70
CA CYS A 31 -0.25 -6.30 -20.67
C CYS A 31 0.39 -5.87 -19.34
N CYS A 32 1.55 -5.19 -19.39
CA CYS A 32 2.18 -4.63 -18.20
C CYS A 32 1.28 -3.58 -17.56
N GLU A 33 0.73 -2.65 -18.34
CA GLU A 33 -0.19 -1.62 -17.85
C GLU A 33 -1.46 -2.26 -17.26
N LEU A 34 -2.06 -3.23 -17.95
CA LEU A 34 -3.25 -3.93 -17.47
C LEU A 34 -2.97 -4.68 -16.17
N GLN A 35 -1.83 -5.36 -16.06
CA GLN A 35 -1.44 -6.12 -14.88
C GLN A 35 -1.03 -5.22 -13.71
N LEU A 36 -0.42 -4.06 -13.99
CA LEU A 36 -0.14 -3.01 -12.99
C LEU A 36 -1.43 -2.38 -12.49
N LEU A 37 -2.39 -2.07 -13.38
CA LEU A 37 -3.70 -1.53 -13.01
C LEU A 37 -4.57 -2.53 -12.25
N GLU A 38 -4.58 -3.80 -12.66
CA GLU A 38 -5.26 -4.87 -11.92
C GLU A 38 -4.62 -5.08 -10.55
N ALA A 39 -3.29 -5.05 -10.45
CA ALA A 39 -2.59 -5.15 -9.18
C ALA A 39 -2.90 -3.96 -8.27
N ASP A 40 -2.82 -2.72 -8.77
CA ASP A 40 -3.11 -1.51 -8.00
C ASP A 40 -4.56 -1.49 -7.49
N ASN A 41 -5.53 -1.92 -8.31
CA ASN A 41 -6.92 -2.08 -7.88
C ASN A 41 -7.08 -3.22 -6.86
N HIS A 42 -6.32 -4.31 -7.01
CA HIS A 42 -6.36 -5.43 -6.08
C HIS A 42 -5.83 -5.05 -4.69
N TRP A 43 -4.74 -4.28 -4.60
CA TRP A 43 -4.19 -3.81 -3.34
C TRP A 43 -5.14 -2.85 -2.64
N ASP A 44 -5.81 -1.98 -3.40
CA ASP A 44 -6.81 -1.08 -2.87
C ASP A 44 -7.99 -1.84 -2.26
N LEU A 45 -8.56 -2.83 -2.97
CA LEU A 45 -9.64 -3.67 -2.45
C LEU A 45 -9.20 -4.44 -1.20
N THR A 46 -8.00 -5.03 -1.24
CA THR A 46 -7.48 -5.85 -0.13
C THR A 46 -7.25 -5.01 1.12
N LEU A 47 -6.70 -3.80 0.99
CA LEU A 47 -6.55 -2.86 2.10
C LEU A 47 -7.89 -2.31 2.58
N GLY A 48 -8.85 -2.10 1.66
CA GLY A 48 -10.21 -1.71 1.97
C GLY A 48 -10.93 -2.74 2.85
N ASP A 49 -10.83 -4.02 2.49
CA ASP A 49 -11.39 -5.11 3.30
C ASP A 49 -10.69 -5.21 4.65
N ALA A 50 -9.34 -5.14 4.65
CA ALA A 50 -8.57 -5.17 5.89
C ALA A 50 -8.90 -4.01 6.82
N ALA A 51 -9.16 -2.80 6.28
CA ALA A 51 -9.59 -1.64 7.06
C ALA A 51 -10.91 -1.85 7.79
N LEU A 52 -11.79 -2.72 7.28
CA LEU A 52 -13.08 -3.02 7.90
C LEU A 52 -13.02 -4.19 8.89
N THR A 53 -12.12 -5.15 8.68
CA THR A 53 -12.12 -6.42 9.42
C THR A 53 -10.92 -6.62 10.34
N SER A 54 -9.84 -5.86 10.14
CA SER A 54 -8.54 -6.11 10.77
C SER A 54 -8.12 -5.01 11.72
N THR A 55 -7.16 -5.32 12.59
CA THR A 55 -6.57 -4.32 13.48
C THR A 55 -5.58 -3.43 12.73
N PRO A 56 -5.35 -2.18 13.19
CA PRO A 56 -4.37 -1.26 12.59
C PRO A 56 -2.99 -1.88 12.38
N ASN A 57 -2.54 -2.71 13.33
CA ASN A 57 -1.27 -3.42 13.23
C ASN A 57 -1.22 -4.43 12.07
N ASN A 58 -2.30 -5.19 11.87
CA ASN A 58 -2.38 -6.15 10.77
C ASN A 58 -2.44 -5.43 9.41
N ILE A 59 -3.12 -4.28 9.35
CA ILE A 59 -3.17 -3.46 8.14
C ILE A 59 -1.76 -2.94 7.80
N ARG A 60 -0.98 -2.47 8.79
CA ARG A 60 0.43 -2.07 8.60
C ARG A 60 1.30 -3.22 8.09
N GLN A 61 1.14 -4.42 8.64
CA GLN A 61 1.87 -5.61 8.20
C GLN A 61 1.52 -5.99 6.75
N LEU A 62 0.23 -6.01 6.41
CA LEU A 62 -0.23 -6.24 5.05
C LEU A 62 0.36 -5.22 4.08
N PHE A 63 0.35 -3.94 4.45
CA PHE A 63 0.92 -2.88 3.64
C PHE A 63 2.44 -3.05 3.44
N ALA A 64 3.20 -3.37 4.49
CA ALA A 64 4.63 -3.66 4.38
C ALA A 64 4.93 -4.87 3.46
N ILE A 65 4.10 -5.93 3.53
CA ILE A 65 4.21 -7.07 2.61
C ILE A 65 3.96 -6.60 1.17
N ILE A 66 2.86 -5.88 0.91
CA ILE A 66 2.55 -5.36 -0.43
C ILE A 66 3.71 -4.52 -0.98
N LEU A 67 4.27 -3.61 -0.18
CA LEU A 67 5.42 -2.81 -0.59
C LEU A 67 6.63 -3.67 -0.97
N THR A 68 6.98 -4.63 -0.11
CA THR A 68 8.22 -5.42 -0.24
C THR A 68 8.14 -6.53 -1.28
N THR A 69 6.97 -7.13 -1.50
CA THR A 69 6.81 -8.28 -2.41
C THR A 69 6.19 -7.92 -3.74
N CYS A 70 5.34 -6.89 -3.78
CA CYS A 70 4.51 -6.59 -4.94
C CYS A 70 4.88 -5.27 -5.64
N PHE A 71 5.69 -4.41 -5.00
CA PHE A 71 6.16 -3.14 -5.55
C PHE A 71 5.04 -2.32 -6.21
N PRO A 72 3.99 -1.92 -5.46
CA PRO A 72 2.85 -1.23 -6.02
C PRO A 72 3.27 0.10 -6.66
N THR A 73 2.75 0.38 -7.84
CA THR A 73 3.02 1.62 -8.58
C THR A 73 2.49 2.86 -7.85
N GLN A 74 1.44 2.68 -7.04
CA GLN A 74 0.78 3.75 -6.29
C GLN A 74 0.91 3.62 -4.76
N SER A 75 2.10 3.25 -4.26
CA SER A 75 2.38 3.12 -2.82
C SER A 75 1.94 4.34 -1.99
N SER A 76 2.29 5.55 -2.44
CA SER A 76 1.93 6.81 -1.78
C SER A 76 0.42 7.07 -1.77
N THR A 77 -0.30 6.72 -2.84
CA THR A 77 -1.76 6.89 -2.92
C THR A 77 -2.47 5.92 -1.96
N LEU A 78 -2.02 4.67 -1.90
CA LEU A 78 -2.56 3.67 -0.98
C LEU A 78 -2.32 4.08 0.47
N TRP A 79 -1.12 4.58 0.79
CA TRP A 79 -0.83 5.15 2.11
C TRP A 79 -1.79 6.28 2.46
N GLU A 80 -1.93 7.29 1.60
CA GLU A 80 -2.81 8.44 1.87
C GLU A 80 -4.27 8.04 2.09
N LYS A 81 -4.74 7.00 1.37
CA LYS A 81 -6.10 6.47 1.50
C LYS A 81 -6.32 5.71 2.82
N TYR A 82 -5.33 4.94 3.28
CA TYR A 82 -5.49 4.02 4.41
C TYR A 82 -4.77 4.42 5.71
N LYS A 83 -3.97 5.50 5.71
CA LYS A 83 -3.19 5.95 6.87
C LYS A 83 -4.02 6.11 8.15
N ASN A 84 -5.25 6.61 8.05
CA ASN A 84 -6.12 6.80 9.22
C ASN A 84 -6.42 5.47 9.93
N TYR A 85 -6.71 4.42 9.17
CA TYR A 85 -6.94 3.07 9.70
C TYR A 85 -5.65 2.46 10.25
N MET A 86 -4.51 2.73 9.62
CA MET A 86 -3.20 2.29 10.11
C MET A 86 -2.72 3.06 11.35
N THR A 87 -3.31 4.21 11.68
CA THR A 87 -2.88 5.08 12.81
C THR A 87 -3.92 5.10 13.93
N GLU A 88 -5.06 4.42 13.76
CA GLU A 88 -6.17 4.44 14.71
C GLU A 88 -5.76 3.94 16.12
N ASP A 89 -4.93 2.89 16.22
CA ASP A 89 -4.43 2.39 17.50
C ASP A 89 -3.52 3.40 18.21
N ILE A 90 -2.68 4.12 17.46
CA ILE A 90 -1.84 5.20 17.97
C ILE A 90 -2.73 6.33 18.50
N LEU A 91 -3.79 6.70 17.77
CA LEU A 91 -4.78 7.69 18.21
C LEU A 91 -5.41 7.29 19.54
N HIS A 92 -5.91 6.05 19.63
CA HIS A 92 -6.53 5.54 20.84
C HIS A 92 -5.56 5.47 22.02
N ARG A 93 -4.28 5.16 21.76
CA ARG A 93 -3.24 5.14 22.78
C ARG A 93 -3.01 6.56 23.32
N ILE A 94 -2.82 7.54 22.45
CA ILE A 94 -2.56 8.93 22.84
C ILE A 94 -3.78 9.56 23.55
N ARG A 95 -5.00 9.33 23.05
CA ARG A 95 -6.24 9.79 23.71
C ARG A 95 -6.34 9.28 25.15
N ARG A 96 -5.97 8.01 25.38
CA ARG A 96 -5.95 7.41 26.72
C ARG A 96 -4.85 7.99 27.61
N THR A 97 -3.64 8.17 27.08
CA THR A 97 -2.49 8.68 27.84
C THR A 97 -2.67 10.15 28.24
N ASN A 98 -3.10 11.00 27.30
CA ASN A 98 -3.21 12.44 27.50
C ASN A 98 -4.58 12.89 28.06
N GLN A 99 -5.53 11.96 28.25
CA GLN A 99 -6.90 12.25 28.69
C GLN A 99 -7.62 13.28 27.80
N CYS A 100 -7.28 13.30 26.50
CA CYS A 100 -7.85 14.22 25.51
C CYS A 100 -8.72 13.44 24.52
N PRO A 101 -10.02 13.20 24.81
CA PRO A 101 -10.88 12.40 23.94
C PRO A 101 -11.18 13.06 22.58
N ASN A 102 -11.05 14.38 22.49
CA ASN A 102 -11.30 15.17 21.28
C ASN A 102 -10.04 15.39 20.42
N LEU A 103 -8.96 14.64 20.66
CA LEU A 103 -7.77 14.71 19.82
C LEU A 103 -8.07 14.11 18.44
N ASP A 104 -7.77 14.82 17.36
CA ASP A 104 -7.81 14.29 16.00
C ASP A 104 -6.43 13.79 15.56
N PHE A 105 -6.35 13.13 14.41
CA PHE A 105 -5.09 12.64 13.86
C PHE A 105 -4.10 13.78 13.66
N THR A 106 -2.89 13.62 14.20
CA THR A 106 -1.81 14.59 14.04
C THR A 106 -0.71 14.05 13.11
N PRO A 107 0.07 14.92 12.45
CA PRO A 107 1.18 14.51 11.60
C PRO A 107 2.19 13.59 12.30
N GLU A 108 2.43 13.81 13.59
CA GLU A 108 3.36 13.02 14.41
C GLU A 108 2.88 11.57 14.55
N MET A 109 1.57 11.35 14.57
CA MET A 109 1.00 10.01 14.67
C MET A 109 1.12 9.24 13.36
N TYR A 110 0.93 9.94 12.23
CA TYR A 110 1.19 9.35 10.91
C TYR A 110 2.67 9.02 10.75
N ASN A 111 3.56 9.90 11.24
CA ASN A 111 4.99 9.64 11.26
C ASN A 111 5.34 8.38 12.09
N GLU A 112 4.75 8.22 13.28
CA GLU A 112 4.94 7.01 14.08
C GLU A 112 4.47 5.75 13.34
N ALA A 113 3.32 5.82 12.67
CA ALA A 113 2.84 4.70 11.85
C ALA A 113 3.79 4.38 10.68
N LEU A 114 4.37 5.40 10.04
CA LEU A 114 5.39 5.22 8.99
C LEU A 114 6.67 4.57 9.53
N VAL A 115 7.14 4.95 10.74
CA VAL A 115 8.29 4.28 11.39
C VAL A 115 8.00 2.79 11.58
N LEU A 116 6.82 2.44 12.11
CA LEU A 116 6.44 1.04 12.31
C LEU A 116 6.38 0.25 10.99
N ILE A 117 5.88 0.87 9.92
CA ILE A 117 5.87 0.24 8.59
C ILE A 117 7.29 0.09 8.06
N GLU A 118 8.15 1.09 8.24
CA GLU A 118 9.54 1.00 7.81
C GLU A 118 10.30 -0.12 8.54
N ASP A 119 10.10 -0.27 9.85
CA ASP A 119 10.69 -1.36 10.62
C ASP A 119 10.23 -2.73 10.11
N LEU A 120 8.97 -2.86 9.71
CA LEU A 120 8.44 -4.07 9.06
C LEU A 120 9.06 -4.30 7.68
N CYS A 121 9.23 -3.25 6.87
CA CYS A 121 9.89 -3.36 5.57
C CYS A 121 11.35 -3.79 5.72
N ILE A 122 12.11 -3.17 6.63
CA ILE A 122 13.49 -3.53 6.94
C ILE A 122 13.56 -4.98 7.42
N LEU A 123 12.60 -5.43 8.24
CA LEU A 123 12.56 -6.83 8.70
C LEU A 123 12.35 -7.81 7.54
N ILE A 124 11.51 -7.47 6.55
CA ILE A 124 11.13 -8.38 5.46
C ILE A 124 12.16 -8.36 4.33
N SER A 125 12.61 -7.18 3.91
CA SER A 125 13.43 -6.98 2.71
C SER A 125 14.78 -6.33 2.97
N ASN A 126 15.06 -5.90 4.21
CA ASN A 126 16.24 -5.14 4.59
C ASN A 126 16.42 -3.83 3.80
N LEU A 127 15.31 -3.27 3.29
CA LEU A 127 15.27 -2.03 2.53
C LEU A 127 14.35 -1.00 3.20
N PRO A 128 14.74 0.29 3.20
CA PRO A 128 13.95 1.37 3.80
C PRO A 128 12.75 1.74 2.91
N LEU A 129 11.80 2.49 3.48
CA LEU A 129 10.60 2.95 2.76
C LEU A 129 10.93 3.80 1.53
N SER A 130 12.04 4.53 1.55
CA SER A 130 12.51 5.33 0.42
C SER A 130 12.79 4.52 -0.85
N HIS A 131 13.10 3.23 -0.72
CA HIS A 131 13.26 2.34 -1.86
C HIS A 131 11.94 2.07 -2.58
N TYR A 132 10.81 2.16 -1.87
CA TYR A 132 9.47 1.83 -2.35
C TYR A 132 8.68 3.09 -2.78
N GLY A 133 9.36 4.22 -3.00
CA GLY A 133 8.74 5.47 -3.43
C GLY A 133 7.97 6.20 -2.34
N MET A 134 8.10 5.78 -1.07
CA MET A 134 7.48 6.42 0.09
C MET A 134 8.44 7.43 0.74
N SER A 135 7.89 8.44 1.40
CA SER A 135 8.67 9.36 2.21
C SER A 135 9.26 8.64 3.42
N SER A 136 10.57 8.81 3.66
CA SER A 136 11.19 8.30 4.88
C SER A 136 10.58 8.99 6.10
N PRO A 137 10.22 8.23 7.15
CA PRO A 137 9.72 8.82 8.38
C PRO A 137 10.81 9.62 9.08
N ASP A 138 10.41 10.68 9.78
CA ASP A 138 11.26 11.44 10.69
C ASP A 138 11.52 10.59 11.93
N ARG A 139 12.61 9.81 11.92
CA ARG A 139 13.03 9.04 13.09
C ARG A 139 13.57 10.01 14.15
N PRO A 140 13.00 10.06 15.37
CA PRO A 140 13.66 10.74 16.46
C PRO A 140 15.02 10.07 16.69
N ALA A 141 16.08 10.86 16.84
CA ALA A 141 17.49 10.42 16.86
C ALA A 141 17.86 9.37 17.93
N ALA A 142 16.90 8.92 18.76
CA ALA A 142 17.09 7.95 19.83
C ALA A 142 17.19 6.48 19.35
N ASP A 143 16.71 6.14 18.15
CA ASP A 143 16.70 4.74 17.66
C ASP A 143 17.99 4.32 16.93
N LEU A 144 18.94 5.23 16.72
CA LEU A 144 20.24 4.92 16.10
C LEU A 144 21.17 4.09 17.00
N VAL A 145 20.81 3.85 18.27
CA VAL A 145 21.70 3.21 19.26
C VAL A 145 21.55 1.68 19.31
N ASN A 146 20.49 1.09 18.74
CA ASN A 146 20.26 -0.36 18.88
C ASN A 146 20.78 -1.25 17.73
N THR A 147 21.19 -0.68 16.60
CA THR A 147 21.66 -1.48 15.45
C THR A 147 23.16 -1.80 15.50
N ASP A 148 23.93 -1.16 16.41
CA ASP A 148 25.38 -1.38 16.53
C ASP A 148 25.76 -2.57 17.43
N LEU A 149 24.81 -3.32 18.01
CA LEU A 149 25.09 -4.37 19.01
C LEU A 149 24.90 -5.82 18.55
N GLN A 150 24.70 -6.10 17.25
CA GLN A 150 24.67 -7.49 16.76
C GLN A 150 25.52 -7.70 15.49
N ARG A 151 26.85 -7.54 15.63
CA ARG A 151 27.85 -8.14 14.73
C ARG A 151 28.58 -9.28 15.43
#